data_AF-A0A433BFL4-F1
#
_entry.id   AF-A0A433BFL4-F1
#
_cell.length_a   1.000
_cell.length_b   1.000
_cell.length_c   1.000
_cell.angle_alpha   90.00
_cell.angle_beta   90.00
_cell.angle_gamma   90.00
#
_symmetry.space_group_name_H-M   'P 1'
#
loop_
_entity.id
_entity.type
_entity.pdbx_description
1 polymer ?
#
loop_
_entity_poly.entity_id
_entity_poly.type
_entity_poly.pdbx_seq_one_letter_code
_entity_poly.pdbx_strand_id
1 'polypeptide(L)'
;MTRRHTHSHASHRPQRWRAGWSRPGIGALVLLLLGLWISGMALWAWGGEWSPDTPPWQSQAHRVAQVVHGVLVWAVCALAGRWLGPHAWQMWGRKGARVAWWLGLLAACVGAWVALSGLGLLYGAADWRDALVVLHWWPGLLWPVLALLHGLYHRWLGR
;
A
#
# COMPACT_ATOMS: atom_id res chain seq x y z
N MET A 1 -40.95 -47.01 -20.99
CA MET A 1 -39.54 -46.62 -20.76
C MET A 1 -39.40 -45.13 -21.04
N THR A 2 -39.51 -44.29 -20.01
CA THR A 2 -39.47 -42.82 -20.14
C THR A 2 -38.11 -42.32 -19.67
N ARG A 3 -37.28 -41.90 -20.62
CA ARG A 3 -35.93 -41.38 -20.38
C ARG A 3 -36.06 -39.97 -19.77
N ARG A 4 -35.82 -39.84 -18.45
CA ARG A 4 -35.69 -38.53 -17.81
C ARG A 4 -34.38 -37.89 -18.27
N HIS A 5 -34.48 -36.80 -19.03
CA HIS A 5 -33.36 -35.90 -19.27
C HIS A 5 -33.02 -35.19 -17.97
N THR A 6 -31.88 -35.54 -17.38
CA THR A 6 -31.29 -34.79 -16.28
C THR A 6 -30.69 -33.52 -16.86
N HIS A 7 -31.36 -32.39 -16.65
CA HIS A 7 -30.76 -31.07 -16.83
C HIS A 7 -29.61 -30.95 -15.83
N SER A 8 -28.38 -31.13 -16.33
CA SER A 8 -27.19 -30.75 -15.61
C SER A 8 -27.19 -29.22 -15.49
N HIS A 9 -27.67 -28.72 -14.35
CA HIS A 9 -27.31 -27.39 -13.90
C HIS A 9 -25.79 -27.36 -13.75
N ALA A 10 -25.11 -26.94 -14.82
CA ALA A 10 -23.73 -26.50 -14.74
C ALA A 10 -23.73 -25.35 -13.74
N SER A 11 -23.37 -25.67 -12.49
CA SER A 11 -23.06 -24.66 -11.50
C SER A 11 -21.95 -23.83 -12.11
N HIS A 12 -22.28 -22.64 -12.62
CA HIS A 12 -21.32 -21.57 -12.79
C HIS A 12 -20.72 -21.34 -11.41
N ARG A 13 -19.67 -22.08 -11.07
CA ARG A 13 -18.84 -21.77 -9.92
C ARG A 13 -18.39 -20.34 -10.21
N PRO A 14 -18.76 -19.35 -9.38
CA PRO A 14 -18.33 -17.98 -9.61
C PRO A 14 -16.83 -18.05 -9.79
N GLN A 15 -16.37 -17.49 -10.92
CA GLN A 15 -14.97 -17.49 -11.32
C GLN A 15 -14.19 -17.09 -10.07
N ARG A 16 -13.55 -18.08 -9.44
CA ARG A 16 -12.80 -17.86 -8.20
C ARG A 16 -11.79 -16.83 -8.61
N TRP A 17 -12.00 -15.58 -8.21
CA TRP A 17 -11.05 -14.51 -8.38
C TRP A 17 -9.72 -15.12 -7.99
N ARG A 18 -8.82 -15.32 -8.97
CA ARG A 18 -7.44 -15.75 -8.73
C ARG A 18 -6.71 -14.56 -8.11
N ALA A 19 -7.25 -14.11 -6.99
CA ALA A 19 -6.81 -13.01 -6.17
C ALA A 19 -6.08 -13.55 -4.94
N GLY A 20 -5.42 -14.69 -5.14
CA GLY A 20 -4.34 -15.09 -4.27
C GLY A 20 -3.14 -14.24 -4.63
N TRP A 21 -2.51 -13.66 -3.61
CA TRP A 21 -1.16 -13.12 -3.71
C TRP A 21 -0.24 -14.15 -4.37
N SER A 22 0.25 -13.86 -5.57
CA SER A 22 1.30 -14.67 -6.18
C SER A 22 2.64 -14.28 -5.55
N ARG A 23 3.57 -15.24 -5.39
CA ARG A 23 4.94 -14.94 -4.94
C ARG A 23 5.59 -13.78 -5.72
N PRO A 24 5.56 -13.73 -7.07
CA PRO A 24 6.09 -12.60 -7.80
C PRO A 24 5.31 -11.30 -7.54
N GLY A 25 3.99 -11.37 -7.32
CA GLY A 25 3.18 -10.20 -6.98
C GLY A 25 3.52 -9.61 -5.60
N ILE A 26 3.74 -10.47 -4.60
CA ILE A 26 4.25 -10.05 -3.28
C ILE A 26 5.63 -9.41 -3.43
N GLY A 27 6.54 -10.04 -4.17
CA GLY A 27 7.87 -9.50 -4.42
C GLY A 27 7.84 -8.13 -5.09
N ALA A 28 7.03 -7.97 -6.15
CA ALA A 28 6.83 -6.70 -6.82
C ALA A 28 6.27 -5.62 -5.88
N LEU A 29 5.27 -5.97 -5.05
CA LEU A 29 4.75 -5.02 -4.07
C LEU A 29 5.83 -4.61 -3.07
N VAL A 30 6.56 -5.56 -2.48
CA VAL A 30 7.64 -5.26 -1.53
C VAL A 30 8.68 -4.32 -2.14
N LEU A 31 9.10 -4.58 -3.39
CA LEU A 31 10.05 -3.70 -4.09
C LEU A 31 9.50 -2.30 -4.30
N LEU A 32 8.23 -2.17 -4.70
CA LEU A 32 7.59 -0.85 -4.84
C LEU A 32 7.47 -0.12 -3.50
N LEU A 33 7.11 -0.82 -2.43
CA LEU A 33 7.01 -0.24 -1.08
C LEU A 33 8.38 0.19 -0.55
N LEU A 34 9.44 -0.60 -0.79
CA LEU A 34 10.81 -0.23 -0.48
C LEU A 34 11.24 1.00 -1.28
N GLY A 35 10.92 1.06 -2.58
CA GLY A 35 11.19 2.23 -3.42
C GLY A 35 10.47 3.48 -2.91
N LEU A 36 9.20 3.37 -2.53
CA LEU A 36 8.43 4.47 -1.92
C LEU A 36 9.10 4.95 -0.63
N TRP A 37 9.51 4.01 0.22
CA TRP A 37 10.13 4.33 1.48
C TRP A 37 11.48 5.04 1.29
N ILE A 38 12.36 4.49 0.44
CA ILE A 38 13.67 5.09 0.14
C ILE A 38 13.51 6.48 -0.50
N SER A 39 12.60 6.62 -1.47
CA SER A 39 12.34 7.92 -2.11
C SER A 39 11.72 8.94 -1.14
N GLY A 40 10.88 8.51 -0.20
CA GLY A 40 10.38 9.36 0.89
C GLY A 40 11.49 9.81 1.84
N MET A 41 12.37 8.89 2.25
CA MET A 41 13.56 9.21 3.05
C MET A 41 14.47 10.22 2.35
N ALA A 42 14.66 10.06 1.03
CA ALA A 42 15.43 10.99 0.20
C ALA A 42 14.80 12.39 0.13
N LEU A 43 13.48 12.48 0.00
CA LEU A 43 12.75 13.76 0.03
C LEU A 43 12.94 14.50 1.35
N TRP A 44 12.92 13.76 2.47
CA TRP A 44 13.16 14.32 3.79
C TRP A 44 14.62 14.74 3.98
N ALA A 45 15.58 13.89 3.60
CA ALA A 45 17.00 14.14 3.78
C ALA A 45 17.53 15.32 2.95
N TRP A 46 17.00 15.53 1.74
CA TRP A 46 17.48 16.58 0.83
C TRP A 46 16.70 17.89 0.91
N GLY A 47 15.67 17.99 1.76
CA GLY A 47 14.96 19.24 2.04
C GLY A 47 14.10 19.76 0.89
N GLY A 48 12.96 20.39 1.21
CA GLY A 48 11.94 20.78 0.22
C GLY A 48 11.83 22.28 -0.07
N GLU A 49 12.65 23.12 0.56
CA GLU A 49 12.62 24.57 0.38
C GLU A 49 13.91 25.04 -0.29
N TRP A 50 13.73 25.75 -1.40
CA TRP A 50 14.82 26.40 -2.08
C TRP A 50 15.38 27.50 -1.18
N SER A 51 16.62 27.33 -0.73
CA SER A 51 17.44 28.40 -0.18
C SER A 51 18.51 28.80 -1.21
N PRO A 52 18.87 30.09 -1.35
CA PRO A 52 20.00 30.54 -2.17
C PRO A 52 21.31 29.78 -1.90
N ASP A 53 21.46 29.25 -0.68
CA ASP A 53 22.65 28.52 -0.24
C ASP A 53 22.59 27.02 -0.55
N THR A 54 21.47 26.52 -1.10
CA THR A 54 21.30 25.09 -1.39
C THR A 54 22.11 24.71 -2.63
N PRO A 55 23.04 23.74 -2.54
CA PRO A 55 23.79 23.28 -3.70
C PRO A 55 22.87 22.82 -4.85
N PRO A 56 23.21 23.12 -6.13
CA PRO A 56 22.37 22.74 -7.27
C PRO A 56 22.06 21.24 -7.36
N TRP A 57 23.03 20.39 -7.01
CA TRP A 57 22.86 18.94 -7.01
C TRP A 57 21.80 18.47 -6.02
N GLN A 58 21.66 19.14 -4.87
CA GLN A 58 20.68 18.79 -3.84
C GLN A 58 19.27 19.11 -4.30
N SER A 59 19.06 20.28 -4.91
CA SER A 59 17.78 20.64 -5.54
C SER A 59 17.40 19.68 -6.68
N GLN A 60 18.38 19.23 -7.47
CA GLN A 60 18.15 18.23 -8.50
C GLN A 60 17.81 16.86 -7.91
N ALA A 61 18.53 16.41 -6.88
CA ALA A 61 18.27 15.15 -6.19
C ALA A 61 16.87 15.13 -5.56
N HIS A 62 16.45 16.22 -4.92
CA HIS A 62 15.10 16.36 -4.36
C HIS A 62 14.03 16.23 -5.46
N ARG A 63 14.20 16.93 -6.60
CA ARG A 63 13.27 16.84 -7.74
C ARG A 63 13.19 15.42 -8.30
N VAL A 64 14.32 14.73 -8.45
CA VAL A 64 14.35 13.33 -8.90
C VAL A 64 13.62 12.44 -7.91
N ALA A 65 13.89 12.60 -6.61
CA ALA A 65 13.20 11.85 -5.56
C ALA A 65 11.69 12.08 -5.59
N GLN A 66 11.23 13.32 -5.82
CA GLN A 66 9.82 13.68 -5.91
C GLN A 66 9.12 12.99 -7.08
N VAL A 67 9.74 13.03 -8.26
CA VAL A 67 9.20 12.37 -9.47
C VAL A 67 9.15 10.86 -9.27
N VAL A 68 10.25 10.26 -8.79
CA VAL A 68 10.31 8.81 -8.53
C VAL A 68 9.26 8.40 -7.50
N HIS A 69 9.14 9.13 -6.39
CA HIS A 69 8.14 8.85 -5.36
C HIS A 69 6.73 8.90 -5.94
N GLY A 70 6.39 9.96 -6.70
CA GLY A 70 5.08 10.08 -7.36
C GLY A 70 4.77 8.93 -8.31
N VAL A 71 5.71 8.54 -9.18
CA VAL A 71 5.53 7.40 -10.11
C VAL A 71 5.31 6.10 -9.34
N LEU A 72 6.08 5.86 -8.28
CA LEU A 72 5.94 4.67 -7.44
C LEU A 72 4.59 4.63 -6.70
N VAL A 73 4.07 5.77 -6.23
CA VAL A 73 2.74 5.85 -5.60
C VAL A 73 1.68 5.33 -6.57
N TRP A 74 1.68 5.82 -7.82
CA TRP A 74 0.71 5.38 -8.82
C TRP A 74 0.82 3.89 -9.14
N ALA A 75 2.04 3.38 -9.26
CA ALA A 75 2.28 1.95 -9.45
C ALA A 75 1.72 1.11 -8.28
N VAL A 76 1.93 1.55 -7.04
CA VAL A 76 1.38 0.90 -5.84
C VAL A 76 -0.14 0.97 -5.82
N CYS A 77 -0.75 2.11 -6.14
CA CYS A 77 -2.20 2.26 -6.21
C CYS A 77 -2.82 1.29 -7.24
N ALA A 78 -2.23 1.18 -8.42
CA ALA A 78 -2.68 0.24 -9.46
C ALA A 78 -2.61 -1.23 -8.98
N LEU A 79 -1.52 -1.59 -8.29
CA LEU A 79 -1.34 -2.93 -7.74
C LEU A 79 -2.27 -3.21 -6.55
N ALA A 80 -2.47 -2.23 -5.68
CA ALA A 80 -3.35 -2.31 -4.52
C ALA A 80 -4.80 -2.58 -4.93
N GLY A 81 -5.29 -1.90 -5.99
CA GLY A 81 -6.64 -2.13 -6.52
C GLY A 81 -6.88 -3.59 -6.96
N ARG A 82 -5.82 -4.30 -7.38
CA ARG A 82 -5.89 -5.70 -7.80
C ARG A 82 -5.96 -6.69 -6.63
N TRP A 83 -5.27 -6.41 -5.52
CA TRP A 83 -5.02 -7.42 -4.47
C TRP A 83 -5.57 -7.06 -3.09
N LEU A 84 -5.70 -5.77 -2.76
CA LEU A 84 -6.10 -5.34 -1.43
C LEU A 84 -7.57 -5.68 -1.14
N GLY A 85 -8.48 -5.44 -2.08
CA GLY A 85 -9.90 -5.76 -1.91
C GLY A 85 -10.17 -7.24 -1.64
N PRO A 86 -9.68 -8.17 -2.49
CA PRO A 86 -9.82 -9.60 -2.24
C PRO A 86 -9.17 -10.08 -0.94
N HIS A 87 -8.02 -9.50 -0.57
CA HIS A 87 -7.36 -9.81 0.70
C HIS A 87 -8.18 -9.34 1.91
N ALA A 88 -8.71 -8.11 1.86
CA ALA A 88 -9.58 -7.57 2.90
C ALA A 88 -10.85 -8.43 3.06
N TRP A 89 -11.48 -8.84 1.96
CA TRP A 89 -12.63 -9.73 1.98
C TRP A 89 -12.31 -11.08 2.63
N GLN A 90 -11.17 -11.68 2.27
CA GLN A 90 -10.72 -12.94 2.85
C GLN A 90 -10.47 -12.83 4.37
N MET A 91 -9.86 -11.73 4.80
CA MET A 91 -9.54 -11.48 6.21
C MET A 91 -10.76 -11.10 7.03
N TRP A 92 -11.76 -10.46 6.42
CA TRP A 92 -13.00 -10.08 7.09
C TRP A 92 -13.76 -11.28 7.67
N GLY A 93 -13.75 -12.41 6.95
CA GLY A 93 -14.34 -13.67 7.40
C GLY A 93 -13.50 -14.46 8.41
N ARG A 94 -12.26 -14.04 8.70
CA ARG A 94 -11.29 -14.77 9.53
C ARG A 94 -10.99 -14.07 10.85
N LYS A 95 -12.01 -13.54 11.52
CA LYS A 95 -11.87 -12.80 12.80
C LYS A 95 -11.34 -13.64 13.98
N GLY A 96 -11.26 -14.97 13.84
CA GLY A 96 -10.68 -15.86 14.85
C GLY A 96 -9.20 -15.62 15.11
N ALA A 97 -8.44 -15.16 14.12
CA ALA A 97 -7.04 -14.75 14.27
C ALA A 97 -6.96 -13.28 14.72
N ARG A 98 -7.41 -12.99 15.95
CA ARG A 98 -7.65 -11.62 16.46
C ARG A 98 -6.44 -10.69 16.31
N VAL A 99 -5.23 -11.15 16.61
CA VAL A 99 -4.00 -10.33 16.49
C VAL A 99 -3.69 -9.99 15.03
N ALA A 100 -3.72 -10.99 14.14
CA ALA A 100 -3.49 -10.78 12.72
C ALA A 100 -4.52 -9.82 12.11
N TRP A 101 -5.78 -9.96 12.53
CA TRP A 101 -6.88 -9.12 12.09
C TRP A 101 -6.68 -7.67 12.52
N TRP A 102 -6.35 -7.41 13.80
CA TRP A 102 -6.07 -6.06 14.28
C TRP A 102 -4.83 -5.45 13.63
N LEU A 103 -3.76 -6.21 13.45
CA LEU A 103 -2.57 -5.74 12.72
C LEU A 103 -2.90 -5.37 11.28
N GLY A 104 -3.71 -6.18 10.60
CA GLY A 104 -4.15 -5.91 9.23
C GLY A 104 -5.04 -4.67 9.14
N LEU A 105 -5.98 -4.51 10.08
CA LEU A 105 -6.83 -3.33 10.16
C LEU A 105 -6.01 -2.07 10.43
N LEU A 106 -5.10 -2.12 11.40
CA LEU A 106 -4.23 -0.99 11.73
C LEU A 106 -3.34 -0.61 10.53
N ALA A 107 -2.72 -1.60 9.88
CA ALA A 107 -1.94 -1.37 8.67
C ALA A 107 -2.78 -0.76 7.54
N ALA A 108 -4.04 -1.18 7.38
CA ALA A 108 -4.95 -0.61 6.39
C ALA A 108 -5.33 0.84 6.73
N CYS A 109 -5.66 1.15 8.00
CA CYS A 109 -5.99 2.49 8.45
C CYS A 109 -4.80 3.46 8.31
N VAL A 110 -3.61 3.05 8.76
CA VAL A 110 -2.40 3.87 8.62
C VAL A 110 -2.04 4.03 7.14
N GLY A 111 -2.16 2.98 6.32
CA GLY A 111 -1.93 3.08 4.88
C GLY A 111 -2.91 4.03 4.18
N ALA A 112 -4.19 4.01 4.56
CA ALA A 112 -5.19 4.94 4.05
C ALA A 112 -4.87 6.39 4.47
N TRP A 113 -4.43 6.60 5.72
CA TRP A 113 -3.98 7.91 6.20
C TRP A 113 -2.80 8.43 5.38
N VAL A 114 -1.77 7.60 5.14
CA VAL A 114 -0.61 7.95 4.31
C VAL A 114 -1.05 8.31 2.90
N ALA A 115 -1.96 7.53 2.30
CA ALA A 115 -2.47 7.83 0.97
C ALA A 115 -3.24 9.15 0.91
N LEU A 116 -4.13 9.42 1.86
CA LEU A 116 -4.93 10.65 1.91
C LEU A 116 -4.08 11.89 2.16
N SER A 117 -3.14 11.82 3.11
CA SER A 117 -2.19 12.90 3.37
C SER A 117 -1.26 13.15 2.17
N GLY A 118 -0.86 12.09 1.45
CA GLY A 118 -0.09 12.21 0.21
C GLY A 118 -0.87 12.87 -0.93
N LEU A 119 -2.16 12.54 -1.07
CA LEU A 119 -3.06 13.26 -1.99
C LEU A 119 -3.20 14.74 -1.61
N GLY A 120 -3.29 15.03 -0.31
CA GLY A 120 -3.27 16.39 0.22
C GLY A 120 -1.97 17.13 -0.12
N LEU A 121 -0.82 16.48 -0.02
CA LEU A 121 0.47 17.08 -0.40
C LEU A 121 0.57 17.36 -1.91
N LEU A 122 -0.15 16.58 -2.73
CA LEU A 122 -0.11 16.73 -4.19
C LEU A 122 -1.11 17.76 -4.72
N TYR A 123 -2.29 17.85 -4.10
CA TYR A 123 -3.42 18.64 -4.62
C TYR A 123 -4.03 19.63 -3.62
N GLY A 124 -3.58 19.60 -2.37
CA GLY A 124 -4.09 20.46 -1.31
C GLY A 124 -3.57 21.89 -1.40
N ALA A 125 -4.13 22.75 -0.55
CA ALA A 125 -3.73 24.14 -0.45
C ALA A 125 -2.32 24.27 0.17
N ALA A 126 -1.57 25.29 -0.27
CA ALA A 126 -0.17 25.47 0.11
C ALA A 126 0.02 25.73 1.62
N ASP A 127 -0.96 26.37 2.27
CA ASP A 127 -0.99 26.64 3.70
C ASP A 127 -1.13 25.36 4.56
N TRP A 128 -1.57 24.25 3.98
CA TRP A 128 -1.65 22.97 4.69
C TRP A 128 -0.36 22.16 4.59
N ARG A 129 0.58 22.57 3.73
CA ARG A 129 1.73 21.74 3.34
C ARG A 129 2.54 21.28 4.54
N ASP A 130 2.89 22.17 5.45
CA ASP A 130 3.75 21.82 6.60
C ASP A 130 3.07 20.83 7.53
N ALA A 131 1.78 21.05 7.83
CA ALA A 131 0.98 20.12 8.62
C ALA A 131 0.89 18.76 7.91
N LEU A 132 0.61 18.74 6.62
CA LEU A 132 0.51 17.51 5.82
C LEU A 132 1.84 16.77 5.72
N VAL A 133 2.99 17.45 5.65
CA VAL A 133 4.31 16.82 5.66
C VAL A 133 4.49 16.04 6.96
N VAL A 134 4.19 16.65 8.11
CA VAL A 134 4.29 15.99 9.42
C VAL A 134 3.31 14.81 9.51
N LEU A 135 2.07 15.02 9.08
CA LEU A 135 1.01 14.00 9.10
C LEU A 135 1.25 12.86 8.11
N HIS A 136 2.04 13.07 7.06
CA HIS A 136 2.40 12.05 6.08
C HIS A 136 3.65 11.27 6.52
N TRP A 137 4.66 11.98 7.03
CA TRP A 137 5.97 11.43 7.37
C TRP A 137 5.90 10.34 8.45
N TRP A 138 5.35 10.65 9.62
CA TRP A 138 5.34 9.71 10.75
C TRP A 138 4.54 8.44 10.46
N PRO A 139 3.30 8.52 9.93
CA PRO A 139 2.58 7.34 9.49
C PRO A 139 3.28 6.59 8.34
N GLY A 140 3.91 7.32 7.41
CA GLY A 140 4.68 6.75 6.29
C GLY A 140 5.89 5.94 6.74
N LEU A 141 6.53 6.33 7.84
CA LEU A 141 7.61 5.58 8.47
C LEU A 141 7.09 4.34 9.21
N LEU A 142 5.97 4.46 9.91
CA LEU A 142 5.38 3.37 10.71
C LEU A 142 4.72 2.28 9.86
N TRP A 143 4.08 2.66 8.76
CA TRP A 143 3.24 1.76 7.97
C TRP A 143 3.94 0.50 7.44
N PRO A 144 5.16 0.58 6.85
CA PRO A 144 5.89 -0.61 6.39
C PRO A 144 6.16 -1.61 7.51
N VAL A 145 6.44 -1.12 8.73
CA VAL A 145 6.67 -1.97 9.90
C VAL A 145 5.40 -2.73 10.26
N LEU A 146 4.25 -2.05 10.30
CA LEU A 146 2.96 -2.69 10.57
C LEU A 146 2.59 -3.73 9.49
N ALA A 147 2.82 -3.41 8.22
CA ALA A 147 2.56 -4.32 7.10
C ALA A 147 3.45 -5.57 7.18
N LEU A 148 4.73 -5.41 7.51
CA LEU A 148 5.67 -6.52 7.72
C LEU A 148 5.25 -7.39 8.91
N LEU A 149 4.88 -6.77 10.04
CA LEU A 149 4.41 -7.50 11.23
C LEU A 149 3.15 -8.31 10.92
N HIS A 150 2.19 -7.73 10.20
CA HIS A 150 0.99 -8.44 9.76
C HIS A 150 1.35 -9.66 8.89
N GLY A 151 2.24 -9.49 7.91
CA GLY A 151 2.69 -10.57 7.03
C GLY A 151 3.49 -11.67 7.75
N LEU A 152 4.41 -11.29 8.65
CA LEU A 152 5.22 -12.21 9.44
C LEU A 152 4.39 -12.99 10.45
N TYR A 153 3.43 -12.33 11.12
CA TYR A 153 2.51 -13.01 12.03
C TYR A 153 1.76 -14.12 11.31
N HIS A 154 1.22 -13.84 10.11
CA HIS A 154 0.55 -14.85 9.30
C HIS A 154 1.43 -16.02 8.89
N ARG A 155 2.73 -15.79 8.67
CA ARG A 155 3.67 -16.82 8.19
C ARG A 155 4.21 -17.70 9.32
N TRP A 156 4.43 -17.13 10.51
CA TRP A 156 5.22 -17.78 11.56
C TRP A 156 4.47 -18.01 12.88
N LEU A 157 3.48 -17.17 13.22
CA LEU A 157 2.89 -17.13 14.57
C LEU A 157 1.39 -17.40 14.60
N GLY A 158 0.69 -17.24 13.48
CA GLY A 158 -0.73 -17.54 13.34
C GLY A 158 -0.98 -19.03 13.09
N ARG A 159 -0.83 -19.85 14.13
CA ARG A 159 -1.53 -21.14 14.24
C ARG A 159 -2.83 -20.95 15.01
#